data_AF-A0A1V1NRI0-F1
#
_entry.id   AF-A0A1V1NRI0-F1
#
_cell.length_a   1.000
_cell.length_b   1.000
_cell.length_c   1.000
_cell.angle_alpha   90.00
_cell.angle_beta   90.00
_cell.angle_gamma   90.00
#
_symmetry.space_group_name_H-M   'P 1'
#
loop_
_entity.id
_entity.type
_entity.pdbx_description
1 polymer ?
#
loop_
_entity_poly.entity_id
_entity_poly.type
_entity_poly.pdbx_seq_one_letter_code
_entity_poly.pdbx_strand_id
1 'polypeptide(L)'
;MKQTTILIILLAMAHISYAEEAFHPADTNQDWQISAQEFQAYNQAWQQNQSWPHGTVPIPLTDLTRAAFLLSNGGNYFYDDSKTDALRWVSGKKPITNTLGMTFVDIAPGTFMMG
;
A
#
# COMPACT_ATOMS: atom_id res chain seq x y z
N MET A 1 -31.30 -7.67 -40.69
CA MET A 1 -31.34 -8.06 -39.25
C MET A 1 -29.97 -8.58 -38.81
N LYS A 2 -28.93 -7.73 -38.78
CA LYS A 2 -27.55 -8.10 -38.40
C LYS A 2 -26.90 -7.05 -37.49
N GLN A 3 -27.69 -6.42 -36.61
CA GLN A 3 -27.19 -5.42 -35.65
C GLN A 3 -27.33 -5.86 -34.19
N THR A 4 -27.98 -6.99 -33.91
CA THR A 4 -28.17 -7.50 -32.55
C THR A 4 -26.95 -8.25 -31.99
N THR A 5 -25.98 -8.65 -32.81
CA THR A 5 -24.80 -9.38 -32.34
C THR A 5 -23.72 -8.47 -31.74
N ILE A 6 -23.67 -7.19 -32.13
CA ILE A 6 -22.63 -6.25 -31.67
C ILE A 6 -22.91 -5.74 -30.24
N LEU A 7 -24.18 -5.71 -29.82
CA LEU A 7 -24.55 -5.19 -28.50
C LEU A 7 -24.21 -6.15 -27.34
N ILE A 8 -24.00 -7.43 -27.60
CA ILE A 8 -23.64 -8.42 -26.58
C ILE A 8 -22.14 -8.43 -26.29
N ILE A 9 -21.30 -7.97 -27.23
CA ILE A 9 -19.84 -7.96 -27.07
C ILE A 9 -19.39 -6.83 -26.12
N LEU A 10 -20.20 -5.77 -25.92
CA LEU A 10 -19.87 -4.71 -24.97
C LEU A 10 -20.22 -5.04 -23.51
N LEU A 11 -20.99 -6.11 -23.25
CA LEU A 11 -21.36 -6.54 -21.89
C LEU A 11 -20.38 -7.57 -21.30
N ALA A 12 -19.38 -8.00 -22.08
CA ALA A 12 -18.25 -8.77 -21.60
C ALA A 12 -17.09 -7.85 -21.17
N MET A 13 -17.40 -6.78 -20.43
CA MET A 13 -16.41 -6.12 -19.58
C MET A 13 -16.03 -7.16 -18.53
N ALA A 14 -15.06 -8.00 -18.90
CA ALA A 14 -14.41 -8.95 -18.04
C ALA A 14 -14.10 -8.21 -16.75
N HIS A 15 -14.83 -8.57 -15.70
CA HIS A 15 -14.37 -8.28 -14.36
C HIS A 15 -13.15 -9.17 -14.26
N ILE A 16 -12.00 -8.61 -14.65
CA ILE A 16 -10.71 -9.17 -14.31
C ILE A 16 -10.77 -9.17 -12.80
N SER A 17 -11.11 -10.33 -12.23
CA SER A 17 -10.80 -10.64 -10.85
C SER A 17 -9.30 -10.52 -10.78
N TYR A 18 -8.83 -9.31 -10.47
CA TYR A 18 -7.48 -9.10 -10.02
C TYR A 18 -7.39 -10.02 -8.80
N ALA A 19 -6.67 -11.12 -8.93
CA ALA A 19 -6.07 -11.74 -7.76
C ALA A 19 -5.33 -10.57 -7.11
N GLU A 20 -5.83 -10.11 -5.96
CA GLU A 20 -5.25 -9.01 -5.19
C GLU A 20 -3.85 -9.47 -4.85
N GLU A 21 -2.90 -9.11 -5.71
CA GLU A 21 -1.51 -9.34 -5.47
C GLU A 21 -1.21 -8.57 -4.19
N ALA A 22 -0.88 -9.32 -3.13
CA ALA A 22 -0.81 -8.87 -1.74
C ALA A 22 0.26 -7.79 -1.47
N PHE A 23 0.78 -7.17 -2.53
CA PHE A 23 1.72 -6.06 -2.52
C PHE A 23 1.00 -4.75 -2.25
N HIS A 24 1.72 -3.82 -1.64
CA HIS A 24 1.22 -2.47 -1.48
C HIS A 24 1.14 -1.79 -2.86
N PRO A 25 0.10 -1.01 -3.20
CA PRO A 25 -0.01 -0.35 -4.52
C PRO A 25 1.20 0.51 -4.89
N ALA A 26 1.86 1.09 -3.89
CA ALA A 26 3.08 1.90 -4.06
C ALA A 26 4.33 1.06 -4.41
N ASP A 27 4.34 -0.24 -4.13
CA ASP A 27 5.42 -1.16 -4.45
C ASP A 27 5.26 -1.61 -5.92
N THR A 28 6.04 -1.00 -6.80
CA THR A 28 5.92 -1.18 -8.25
C THR A 28 6.78 -2.30 -8.79
N ASN A 29 7.87 -2.63 -8.08
CA ASN A 29 8.78 -3.72 -8.40
C ASN A 29 8.37 -5.04 -7.71
N GLN A 30 7.39 -5.00 -6.81
CA GLN A 30 6.83 -6.12 -6.06
C GLN A 30 7.88 -6.88 -5.24
N ASP A 31 8.81 -6.15 -4.62
CA ASP A 31 9.90 -6.72 -3.84
C ASP A 31 9.62 -6.82 -2.33
N TRP A 32 8.38 -6.51 -1.90
CA TRP A 32 7.95 -6.42 -0.50
C TRP A 32 8.63 -5.27 0.28
N GLN A 33 9.18 -4.30 -0.44
CA GLN A 33 9.86 -3.14 0.12
C GLN A 33 9.46 -1.86 -0.60
N ILE A 34 8.85 -0.92 0.12
CA ILE A 34 8.60 0.40 -0.45
C ILE A 34 9.89 1.22 -0.42
N SER A 35 10.45 1.50 -1.59
CA SER A 35 11.58 2.42 -1.73
C SER A 35 11.14 3.89 -1.69
N ALA A 36 12.09 4.79 -1.39
CA ALA A 36 11.81 6.23 -1.37
C ALA A 36 11.39 6.77 -2.75
N GLN A 37 11.95 6.20 -3.82
CA GLN A 37 11.64 6.60 -5.19
C GLN A 37 10.21 6.20 -5.57
N GLU A 38 9.79 4.99 -5.21
CA GLU A 38 8.44 4.49 -5.43
C GLU A 38 7.40 5.29 -4.63
N PHE A 39 7.67 5.54 -3.35
CA PHE A 39 6.82 6.39 -2.54
C PHE A 39 6.70 7.81 -3.11
N GLN A 40 7.80 8.40 -3.59
CA GLN A 40 7.76 9.73 -4.20
C GLN A 40 6.90 9.75 -5.47
N ALA A 41 7.02 8.74 -6.33
CA ALA A 41 6.18 8.61 -7.52
C ALA A 41 4.70 8.44 -7.14
N TYR A 42 4.41 7.62 -6.13
CA TYR A 42 3.06 7.40 -5.61
C TYR A 42 2.44 8.67 -5.02
N ASN A 43 3.22 9.41 -4.22
CA ASN A 43 2.80 10.68 -3.63
C ASN A 43 2.57 11.76 -4.71
N GLN A 44 3.42 11.83 -5.75
CA GLN A 44 3.21 12.72 -6.88
C GLN A 44 1.91 12.39 -7.63
N ALA A 45 1.64 11.11 -7.88
CA ALA A 45 0.40 10.68 -8.53
C ALA A 45 -0.83 11.04 -7.69
N TRP A 46 -0.77 10.88 -6.36
CA TRP A 46 -1.83 11.30 -5.45
C TRP A 46 -2.07 12.82 -5.50
N GLN A 47 -1.01 13.61 -5.42
CA GLN A 47 -1.09 15.08 -5.47
C GLN A 47 -1.69 15.58 -6.80
N GLN A 48 -1.38 14.91 -7.91
CA GLN A 48 -1.84 15.27 -9.24
C GLN A 48 -3.17 14.61 -9.62
N ASN A 49 -3.79 13.82 -8.71
CA ASN A 49 -4.97 12.99 -8.99
C ASN A 49 -4.80 12.13 -10.25
N GLN A 50 -3.58 11.64 -10.50
CA GLN A 50 -3.28 10.76 -11.62
C GLN A 50 -3.74 9.34 -11.32
N SER A 51 -4.11 8.61 -12.37
CA SER A 51 -4.35 7.18 -12.28
C SER A 51 -3.05 6.45 -11.93
N TRP A 52 -3.11 5.51 -10.99
CA TRP A 52 -1.98 4.67 -10.63
C TRP A 52 -2.15 3.25 -11.19
N PRO A 53 -1.09 2.61 -11.74
CA PRO A 53 -1.24 1.32 -12.42
C PRO A 53 -1.72 0.17 -11.53
N HIS A 54 -1.37 0.18 -10.24
CA HIS A 54 -1.59 -0.93 -9.32
C HIS A 54 -2.48 -0.57 -8.12
N GLY A 55 -3.32 0.46 -8.24
CA GLY A 55 -4.12 0.96 -7.10
C GLY A 55 -5.49 1.49 -7.49
N THR A 56 -6.30 1.72 -6.46
CA THR A 56 -7.59 2.39 -6.60
C THR A 56 -7.39 3.81 -7.12
N VAL A 57 -8.25 4.25 -8.06
CA VAL A 57 -8.29 5.62 -8.56
C VAL A 57 -9.57 6.28 -8.06
N PRO A 58 -9.50 7.39 -7.32
CA PRO A 58 -8.30 8.09 -6.85
C PRO A 58 -7.56 7.33 -5.74
N ILE A 59 -6.26 7.56 -5.61
CA ILE A 59 -5.41 6.94 -4.57
C ILE A 59 -5.99 7.29 -3.19
N PRO A 60 -6.37 6.30 -2.37
CA PRO A 60 -6.86 6.56 -1.02
C PRO A 60 -5.78 7.20 -0.14
N LEU A 61 -6.15 8.20 0.65
CA LEU A 61 -5.23 8.82 1.60
C LEU A 61 -4.70 7.81 2.65
N THR A 62 -5.50 6.81 2.99
CA THR A 62 -5.12 5.71 3.90
C THR A 62 -3.94 4.91 3.36
N ASP A 63 -3.93 4.63 2.06
CA ASP A 63 -2.89 3.85 1.40
C ASP A 63 -1.61 4.69 1.26
N LEU A 64 -1.75 5.98 0.94
CA LEU A 64 -0.61 6.91 0.94
C LEU A 64 0.02 7.03 2.33
N THR A 65 -0.81 7.20 3.35
CA THR A 65 -0.33 7.29 4.75
C THR A 65 0.34 5.99 5.17
N ARG A 66 -0.19 4.84 4.71
CA ARG A 66 0.43 3.55 4.98
C ARG A 66 1.78 3.40 4.28
N ALA A 67 1.88 3.77 3.01
CA ALA A 67 3.14 3.76 2.28
C ALA A 67 4.21 4.61 3.00
N ALA A 68 3.83 5.79 3.47
CA ALA A 68 4.71 6.67 4.25
C ALA A 68 5.15 6.02 5.57
N PHE A 69 4.22 5.38 6.28
CA PHE A 69 4.53 4.65 7.51
C PHE A 69 5.49 3.49 7.26
N LEU A 70 5.26 2.69 6.22
CA LEU A 70 6.15 1.57 5.87
C LEU A 70 7.55 2.08 5.51
N LEU A 71 7.66 3.13 4.70
CA LEU A 71 8.92 3.77 4.36
C LEU A 71 9.66 4.29 5.61
N SER A 72 8.96 4.94 6.54
CA SER A 72 9.55 5.43 7.79
C SER A 72 10.09 4.30 8.69
N ASN A 73 9.60 3.07 8.50
CA ASN A 73 10.05 1.87 9.21
C ASN A 73 11.10 1.05 8.44
N GLY A 74 11.65 1.58 7.35
CA GLY A 74 12.68 0.92 6.54
C GLY A 74 12.15 0.26 5.27
N GLY A 75 10.91 0.53 4.88
CA GLY A 75 10.30 0.11 3.62
C GLY A 75 9.79 -1.33 3.60
N ASN A 76 10.43 -2.25 4.33
CA ASN A 76 10.05 -3.66 4.37
C ASN A 76 8.67 -3.88 5.00
N TYR A 77 7.85 -4.70 4.37
CA TYR A 77 6.52 -5.04 4.87
C TYR A 77 6.13 -6.49 4.53
N PHE A 78 5.03 -6.94 5.11
CA PHE A 78 4.38 -8.21 4.78
C PHE A 78 2.88 -8.03 4.75
N TYR A 79 2.18 -8.91 4.06
CA TYR A 79 0.72 -8.91 4.03
C TYR A 79 0.15 -9.75 5.17
N ASP A 80 -0.78 -9.16 5.92
CA ASP A 80 -1.54 -9.78 6.99
C ASP A 80 -3.03 -9.75 6.66
N ASP A 81 -3.56 -10.90 6.24
CA ASP A 81 -4.97 -11.07 5.85
C ASP A 81 -5.93 -11.02 7.04
N SER A 82 -5.41 -10.99 8.28
CA SER A 82 -6.23 -10.75 9.48
C SER A 82 -6.62 -9.27 9.65
N LYS A 83 -6.04 -8.36 8.85
CA LYS A 83 -6.28 -6.92 8.87
C LYS A 83 -7.15 -6.50 7.70
N THR A 84 -7.78 -5.33 7.81
CA THR A 84 -8.61 -4.75 6.75
C THR A 84 -7.93 -3.55 6.11
N ASP A 85 -8.25 -3.30 4.83
CA ASP A 85 -7.82 -2.12 4.08
C ASP A 85 -6.29 -1.91 4.11
N ALA A 86 -5.86 -0.65 4.24
CA ALA A 86 -4.46 -0.25 4.35
C ALA A 86 -3.69 -0.89 5.51
N LEU A 87 -4.36 -1.49 6.49
CA LEU A 87 -3.69 -2.14 7.62
C LEU A 87 -3.17 -3.53 7.28
N ARG A 88 -3.57 -4.12 6.13
CA ARG A 88 -3.06 -5.39 5.60
C ARG A 88 -1.56 -5.38 5.39
N TRP A 89 -0.99 -4.25 5.00
CA TRP A 89 0.45 -4.13 4.81
C TRP A 89 1.14 -3.77 6.11
N VAL A 90 1.69 -4.75 6.82
CA VAL A 90 2.32 -4.57 8.14
C VAL A 90 3.83 -4.39 7.98
N SER A 91 4.40 -3.43 8.72
CA SER A 91 5.84 -3.19 8.73
C SER A 91 6.60 -4.43 9.19
N GLY A 92 7.60 -4.83 8.41
CA GLY A 92 8.51 -5.93 8.73
C GLY A 92 9.60 -5.54 9.73
N LYS A 93 9.60 -4.29 10.23
CA LYS A 93 10.56 -3.82 11.22
C LYS A 93 10.42 -4.61 12.51
N LYS A 94 11.46 -5.37 12.84
CA LYS A 94 11.51 -6.15 14.08
C LYS A 94 11.72 -5.20 15.26
N PRO A 95 10.89 -5.26 16.31
CA PRO A 95 11.13 -4.50 17.53
C PRO A 95 12.45 -4.93 18.16
N ILE A 96 13.28 -3.96 18.56
CA ILE A 96 14.50 -4.26 19.32
C ILE A 96 14.04 -4.63 20.73
N THR A 97 14.37 -5.84 21.18
CA THR A 97 14.08 -6.29 22.55
C THR A 97 15.39 -6.63 23.23
N ASN A 98 15.61 -6.08 24.42
CA ASN A 98 16.82 -6.41 25.20
C ASN A 98 16.68 -7.80 25.87
N THR A 99 17.78 -8.30 26.44
CA THR A 99 17.81 -9.58 27.18
C THR A 99 16.88 -9.60 28.40
N LEU A 100 16.44 -8.43 28.87
CA LEU A 100 15.49 -8.28 29.98
C LEU A 100 14.02 -8.32 29.51
N GLY A 101 13.76 -8.53 28.21
CA GLY A 101 12.41 -8.60 27.66
C GLY A 101 11.72 -7.24 27.45
N MET A 102 12.46 -6.13 27.54
CA MET A 102 11.92 -4.80 27.26
C MET A 102 12.05 -4.48 25.77
N THR A 103 10.92 -4.16 25.14
CA THR A 103 10.85 -3.75 23.73
C THR A 103 11.06 -2.24 23.60
N PHE A 104 12.09 -1.84 22.86
CA PHE A 104 12.30 -0.44 22.52
C PHE A 104 11.29 -0.03 21.44
N VAL A 105 10.55 1.03 21.73
CA VAL A 105 9.63 1.68 20.78
C VAL A 105 10.36 2.88 20.20
N ASP A 106 10.48 2.91 18.87
CA ASP A 106 11.07 4.08 18.20
C ASP A 106 10.11 5.27 18.29
N ILE A 107 10.55 6.30 19.00
CA ILE A 107 9.89 7.59 19.10
C ILE A 107 10.57 8.54 18.10
N ALA A 108 9.78 9.07 17.16
CA ALA A 108 10.29 10.07 16.23
C ALA A 108 10.75 11.32 17.01
N PRO A 109 11.84 11.98 16.59
CA PRO A 109 12.32 13.20 17.24
C PRO A 109 11.20 14.26 17.28
N GLY A 110 10.96 14.82 18.47
CA GLY A 110 9.86 15.75 18.72
C GLY A 110 8.59 15.14 19.32
N THR A 111 8.54 13.82 19.53
CA THR A 111 7.45 13.15 20.25
C THR A 111 7.64 13.34 21.76
N PHE A 112 6.98 14.33 22.36
CA PHE A 112 6.94 14.47 23.81
C PHE A 112 5.89 13.52 24.38
N MET A 113 6.35 12.55 25.16
CA MET A 113 5.48 11.73 26.00
C MET A 113 4.97 12.65 27.13
N MET A 114 3.79 13.27 26.98
CA MET A 114 3.12 13.88 28.13
C MET A 114 2.63 12.74 29.03
N GLY A 115 3.30 12.60 30.18
CA GLY A 115 2.95 11.63 31.23
C GLY A 115 1.79 12.10 32.09
#